data_AF-A0AAD3A5S4-F1
#
_entry.id   AF-A0AAD3A5S4-F1
#
_cell.length_a   1.000
_cell.length_b   1.000
_cell.length_c   1.000
_cell.angle_alpha   90.00
_cell.angle_beta   90.00
_cell.angle_gamma   90.00
#
_symmetry.space_group_name_H-M   'P 1'
#
loop_
_entity.id
_entity.type
_entity.pdbx_description
1 polymer ?
#
loop_
_entity_poly.entity_id
_entity_poly.type
_entity_poly.pdbx_seq_one_letter_code
_entity_poly.pdbx_strand_id
1 'polypeptide(L)'
;MKNFKITRTHLEILSLIIIVVFGLSVFTLTTSSQGVLSYDGGKIKYVGSIVNHHMTGKGKLTYENGDYYKGDFVNGVFEGKGTFVSVHGWSYTGDFKKGQPDGQGRLNAKNKKVYKGTFKQGIYQK
;
A
#
# COMPACT_ATOMS: atom_id res chain seq x y z
N MET A 1 -49.00 -18.91 2.64
CA MET A 1 -47.87 -19.08 1.70
C MET A 1 -47.91 -17.95 0.67
N LYS A 2 -46.90 -17.07 0.62
CA LYS A 2 -46.88 -15.98 -0.37
C LYS A 2 -46.54 -16.57 -1.74
N ASN A 3 -47.50 -16.58 -2.67
CA ASN A 3 -47.27 -16.96 -4.06
C ASN A 3 -46.42 -15.88 -4.75
N PHE A 4 -45.12 -16.09 -4.81
CA PHE A 4 -44.22 -15.26 -5.60
C PHE A 4 -44.54 -15.47 -7.08
N LYS A 5 -45.21 -14.51 -7.71
CA LYS A 5 -45.39 -14.49 -9.16
C LYS A 5 -44.07 -14.08 -9.81
N ILE A 6 -43.31 -15.07 -10.28
CA ILE A 6 -42.10 -14.85 -11.08
C ILE A 6 -42.54 -14.34 -12.45
N THR A 7 -42.37 -13.04 -12.70
CA THR A 7 -42.61 -12.43 -14.02
C THR A 7 -41.30 -12.34 -14.79
N ARG A 8 -41.38 -12.21 -16.12
CA ARG A 8 -40.22 -12.01 -17.00
C ARG A 8 -39.32 -10.87 -16.50
N THR A 9 -39.90 -9.76 -16.06
CA THR A 9 -39.18 -8.61 -15.51
C THR A 9 -38.41 -8.96 -14.23
N HIS A 10 -38.96 -9.81 -13.36
CA HIS A 10 -38.24 -10.30 -12.18
C HIS A 10 -37.03 -11.17 -12.57
N LEU A 11 -37.14 -11.99 -13.61
CA LEU A 11 -36.03 -12.79 -14.13
C LEU A 11 -34.93 -11.92 -14.77
N GLU A 12 -35.30 -10.86 -15.49
CA GLU A 12 -34.35 -9.91 -16.09
C GLU A 12 -33.60 -9.10 -15.01
N ILE A 13 -34.28 -8.68 -13.94
CA ILE A 13 -33.62 -7.99 -12.82
C ILE A 13 -32.70 -8.95 -12.06
N LEU A 14 -33.15 -10.19 -11.81
CA LEU A 14 -32.33 -11.21 -11.16
C LEU A 14 -31.07 -11.53 -11.97
N SER A 15 -31.18 -11.64 -13.30
CA SER A 15 -30.02 -11.92 -14.15
C SER A 15 -29.02 -10.76 -14.17
N LEU A 16 -29.48 -9.50 -14.19
CA LEU A 16 -28.62 -8.33 -14.08
C LEU A 16 -27.91 -8.27 -12.72
N ILE A 17 -28.61 -8.55 -11.62
CA ILE A 17 -28.02 -8.61 -10.28
C ILE A 17 -26.94 -9.70 -10.22
N ILE A 18 -27.24 -10.89 -10.78
CA ILE A 18 -26.30 -11.99 -10.87
C ILE A 18 -25.04 -11.57 -11.68
N ILE A 19 -25.21 -10.98 -12.86
CA ILE A 19 -24.08 -10.52 -13.70
C ILE A 19 -23.24 -9.46 -12.97
N VAL A 20 -23.87 -8.51 -12.27
CA VAL A 20 -23.17 -7.50 -11.50
C VAL A 20 -22.42 -8.12 -10.31
N VAL A 21 -23.03 -9.07 -9.60
CA VAL A 21 -22.39 -9.77 -8.47
C VAL A 21 -21.21 -10.63 -8.94
N PHE A 22 -21.36 -11.37 -10.04
CA PHE A 22 -20.28 -12.15 -10.65
C PHE A 22 -19.19 -11.25 -11.26
N GLY A 23 -19.55 -10.12 -11.87
CA GLY A 23 -18.60 -9.13 -12.37
C GLY A 23 -17.77 -8.49 -11.24
N LEU A 24 -18.42 -8.14 -10.12
CA LEU A 24 -17.75 -7.60 -8.94
C LEU A 24 -16.86 -8.64 -8.24
N SER A 25 -17.23 -9.92 -8.23
CA SER A 25 -16.41 -10.97 -7.62
C SER A 25 -15.16 -11.29 -8.44
N VAL A 26 -15.22 -11.19 -9.78
CA VAL A 26 -14.03 -11.30 -10.65
C VAL A 26 -13.10 -10.10 -10.47
N PHE A 27 -13.66 -8.90 -10.24
CA PHE A 27 -12.87 -7.68 -10.07
C PHE A 27 -12.11 -7.61 -8.72
N THR A 28 -12.54 -8.35 -7.70
CA THR A 28 -11.84 -8.40 -6.40
C THR A 28 -10.73 -9.45 -6.33
N LEU A 29 -10.51 -10.24 -7.39
CA LEU A 29 -9.51 -11.30 -7.45
C LEU A 29 -8.11 -10.85 -7.95
N THR A 30 -7.75 -9.58 -7.81
CA THR A 30 -6.33 -9.23 -7.69
C THR A 30 -5.86 -9.61 -6.30
N THR A 31 -5.75 -10.91 -6.04
CA THR A 31 -5.27 -11.48 -4.80
C THR A 31 -3.78 -11.19 -4.70
N SER A 32 -3.40 -10.03 -4.19
CA SER A 32 -2.04 -9.81 -3.73
C SER A 32 -1.81 -10.82 -2.60
N SER A 33 -0.99 -11.84 -2.86
CA SER A 33 -0.65 -12.80 -1.83
C SER A 33 0.16 -12.06 -0.76
N GLN A 34 -0.28 -12.13 0.50
CA GLN A 34 0.54 -11.69 1.62
C GLN A 34 1.70 -12.67 1.76
N GLY A 35 2.93 -12.19 1.76
CA GLY A 35 4.09 -13.05 1.91
C GLY A 35 5.32 -12.32 2.44
N VAL A 36 6.42 -13.05 2.45
CA VAL A 36 7.71 -12.59 2.98
C VAL A 36 8.77 -12.70 1.89
N LEU A 37 9.54 -11.63 1.69
CA LEU A 37 10.73 -11.66 0.86
C LEU A 37 11.94 -11.30 1.72
N SER A 38 13.04 -12.00 1.49
CA SER A 38 14.33 -11.75 2.13
C SER A 38 15.36 -11.46 1.06
N TYR A 39 16.07 -10.34 1.19
CA TYR A 39 17.14 -9.93 0.29
C TYR A 39 18.47 -9.83 1.05
N ASP A 40 19.57 -9.81 0.29
CA ASP A 40 20.93 -9.65 0.82
C ASP A 40 21.23 -10.63 1.96
N GLY A 41 21.01 -11.93 1.73
CA GLY A 41 21.24 -12.97 2.73
C GLY A 41 20.35 -12.89 3.97
N GLY A 42 19.22 -12.17 3.91
CA GLY A 42 18.29 -11.98 5.03
C GLY A 42 18.45 -10.66 5.77
N LYS A 43 19.39 -9.81 5.34
CA LYS A 43 19.61 -8.47 5.90
C LYS A 43 18.46 -7.50 5.63
N ILE A 44 17.68 -7.74 4.58
CA ILE A 44 16.50 -6.94 4.27
C ILE A 44 15.30 -7.86 4.23
N LYS A 45 14.30 -7.60 5.07
CA LYS A 45 13.08 -8.40 5.17
C LYS A 45 11.86 -7.57 4.82
N TYR A 46 11.10 -8.03 3.85
CA TYR A 46 9.80 -7.48 3.48
C TYR A 46 8.68 -8.40 3.93
N VAL A 47 7.61 -7.82 4.47
CA VAL A 47 6.35 -8.51 4.78
C VAL A 47 5.20 -7.68 4.21
N GLY A 48 4.42 -8.25 3.31
CA GLY A 48 3.28 -7.57 2.71
C GLY A 48 2.81 -8.21 1.41
N SER A 49 2.13 -7.42 0.59
CA SER A 49 1.61 -7.84 -0.71
C SER A 49 2.74 -8.11 -1.72
N ILE A 50 2.69 -9.25 -2.40
CA ILE A 50 3.68 -9.69 -3.41
C ILE A 50 2.97 -10.11 -4.69
N VAL A 51 3.49 -9.66 -5.83
CA VAL A 51 3.07 -10.11 -7.17
C VAL A 51 4.33 -10.35 -7.99
N ASN A 52 4.44 -11.51 -8.66
CA ASN A 52 5.60 -11.88 -9.49
C ASN A 52 6.95 -11.70 -8.77
N HIS A 53 7.05 -12.04 -7.48
CA HIS A 53 8.24 -11.82 -6.64
C HIS A 53 8.63 -10.35 -6.39
N HIS A 54 7.80 -9.39 -6.80
CA HIS A 54 8.00 -7.97 -6.50
C HIS A 54 7.09 -7.52 -5.36
N MET A 55 7.63 -6.66 -4.49
CA MET A 55 6.86 -5.98 -3.45
C MET A 55 5.89 -5.01 -4.13
N THR A 56 4.61 -5.09 -3.77
CA THR A 56 3.55 -4.25 -4.34
C THR A 56 2.51 -3.95 -3.29
N GLY A 57 1.73 -2.87 -3.45
CA GLY A 57 0.69 -2.50 -2.50
C GLY A 57 1.24 -2.20 -1.11
N LYS A 58 0.52 -2.59 -0.06
CA LYS A 58 0.92 -2.29 1.33
C LYS A 58 1.91 -3.34 1.85
N GLY A 59 2.95 -2.87 2.53
CA GLY A 59 3.89 -3.74 3.23
C GLY A 59 4.78 -3.02 4.23
N LYS A 60 5.67 -3.79 4.87
CA LYS A 60 6.74 -3.31 5.74
C LYS A 60 8.07 -3.92 5.28
N LEU A 61 9.04 -3.06 4.96
CA LEU A 61 10.42 -3.44 4.69
C LEU A 61 11.28 -3.03 5.90
N THR A 62 12.04 -3.97 6.44
CA THR A 62 12.95 -3.77 7.56
C THR A 62 14.38 -4.05 7.10
N TYR A 63 15.29 -3.13 7.38
CA TYR A 63 16.72 -3.26 7.10
C TYR A 63 17.45 -3.86 8.30
N GLU A 64 18.66 -4.38 8.06
CA GLU A 64 19.52 -5.02 9.08
C GLU A 64 19.83 -4.08 10.24
N ASN A 65 20.01 -2.80 9.95
CA ASN A 65 20.26 -1.76 10.95
C ASN A 65 19.03 -1.43 11.82
N GLY A 66 17.86 -2.02 11.52
CA GLY A 66 16.59 -1.78 12.21
C GLY A 66 15.76 -0.62 11.64
N ASP A 67 16.27 0.12 10.66
CA ASP A 67 15.46 1.09 9.92
C ASP A 67 14.29 0.34 9.26
N TYR A 68 13.14 1.00 9.14
CA TYR A 68 12.03 0.38 8.43
C TYR A 68 11.18 1.40 7.67
N TYR A 69 10.61 0.92 6.58
CA TYR A 69 9.54 1.59 5.86
C TYR A 69 8.26 0.76 5.98
N LYS A 70 7.14 1.44 6.26
CA LYS A 70 5.79 0.86 6.20
C LYS A 70 4.92 1.75 5.34
N GLY A 71 4.40 1.22 4.24
CA GLY A 71 3.65 2.03 3.30
C GLY A 71 3.34 1.30 2.00
N ASP A 72 3.04 2.12 0.99
CA ASP A 72 2.80 1.66 -0.37
C ASP A 72 4.11 1.36 -1.11
N PHE A 73 4.05 0.30 -1.93
CA PHE A 73 5.10 -0.18 -2.80
C PHE A 73 4.57 -0.33 -4.22
N VAL A 74 5.39 0.04 -5.20
CA VAL A 74 5.16 -0.26 -6.62
C VAL A 74 6.46 -0.82 -7.18
N ASN A 75 6.42 -2.04 -7.71
CA ASN A 75 7.56 -2.73 -8.30
C ASN A 75 8.81 -2.75 -7.40
N GLY A 76 8.63 -2.96 -6.09
CA GLY A 76 9.74 -3.00 -5.14
C GLY A 76 10.17 -1.65 -4.55
N VAL A 77 9.60 -0.54 -5.01
CA VAL A 77 10.02 0.82 -4.62
C VAL A 77 8.95 1.48 -3.77
N PHE A 78 9.35 2.30 -2.79
CA PHE A 78 8.40 3.10 -2.00
C PHE A 78 7.71 4.14 -2.90
N GLU A 79 6.39 4.08 -2.98
CA GLU A 79 5.61 4.89 -3.92
C GLU A 79 4.21 5.09 -3.34
N GLY A 80 3.74 6.33 -3.18
CA GLY A 80 2.48 6.64 -2.50
C GLY A 80 2.66 6.98 -1.03
N LYS A 81 1.73 6.57 -0.15
CA LYS A 81 1.77 6.97 1.26
C LYS A 81 2.57 5.99 2.09
N GLY A 82 3.48 6.51 2.92
CA GLY A 82 4.29 5.67 3.79
C GLY A 82 4.83 6.37 5.02
N THR A 83 5.51 5.57 5.84
CA THR A 83 6.28 6.04 6.98
C THR A 83 7.63 5.34 6.98
N PHE A 84 8.71 6.12 6.91
CA PHE A 84 10.07 5.67 7.14
C PHE A 84 10.47 6.05 8.57
N VAL A 85 11.03 5.10 9.31
CA VAL A 85 11.56 5.32 10.66
C VAL A 85 13.00 4.87 10.67
N SER A 86 13.88 5.78 11.07
CA SER A 86 15.27 5.45 11.29
C SER A 86 15.55 5.15 12.76
N VAL A 87 16.40 4.17 13.02
CA VAL A 87 16.97 3.91 14.35
C VAL A 87 17.79 5.09 14.87
N HIS A 88 18.23 5.99 13.98
CA HIS A 88 18.95 7.22 14.35
C HIS A 88 18.03 8.31 14.93
N GLY A 89 16.73 8.02 15.13
CA GLY A 89 15.79 8.88 15.86
C GLY A 89 15.07 9.92 15.01
N TRP A 90 15.11 9.80 13.68
CA TRP A 90 14.30 10.61 12.78
C TRP A 90 13.26 9.73 12.06
N SER A 91 12.14 10.32 11.67
CA SER A 91 11.10 9.63 10.91
C SER A 91 10.38 10.56 9.96
N TYR A 92 9.95 10.03 8.83
CA TYR A 92 9.15 10.75 7.84
C TYR A 92 7.85 9.99 7.60
N THR A 93 6.71 10.69 7.67
CA THR A 93 5.40 10.18 7.27
C THR A 93 4.82 11.10 6.20
N GLY A 94 4.50 10.57 5.03
CA GLY A 94 4.02 11.38 3.92
C GLY A 94 4.00 10.66 2.58
N ASP A 95 4.02 11.45 1.52
CA ASP A 95 4.14 10.99 0.14
C ASP A 95 5.56 10.56 -0.21
N PHE A 96 5.66 9.46 -0.94
CA PHE A 96 6.88 8.91 -1.50
C PHE A 96 6.73 8.78 -3.00
N LYS A 97 7.80 9.06 -3.72
CA LYS A 97 7.92 8.84 -5.17
C LYS A 97 9.30 8.32 -5.46
N LYS A 98 9.41 7.20 -6.20
CA LYS A 98 10.71 6.58 -6.53
C LYS A 98 11.62 6.39 -5.31
N GLY A 99 11.06 6.01 -4.16
CA GLY A 99 11.83 5.74 -2.95
C GLY A 99 12.12 6.95 -2.07
N GLN A 100 11.73 8.17 -2.49
CA GLN A 100 12.09 9.40 -1.79
C GLN A 100 10.86 10.15 -1.27
N PRO A 101 10.96 10.86 -0.13
CA PRO A 101 9.93 11.81 0.30
C PRO A 101 9.65 12.86 -0.80
N ASP A 102 8.46 12.84 -1.38
CA ASP A 102 8.08 13.73 -2.49
C ASP A 102 6.57 13.96 -2.46
N GLY A 103 6.15 15.18 -2.18
CA GLY A 103 4.76 15.56 -1.90
C GLY A 103 4.57 16.04 -0.46
N GLN A 104 3.37 15.85 0.09
CA GLN A 104 3.03 16.33 1.43
C GLN A 104 3.50 15.35 2.50
N GLY A 105 4.14 15.87 3.55
CA GLY A 105 4.58 15.02 4.65
C GLY A 105 4.97 15.74 5.92
N ARG A 106 5.42 14.93 6.87
CA ARG A 106 5.87 15.34 8.20
C ARG A 106 7.17 14.61 8.54
N LEU A 107 8.26 15.36 8.64
CA LEU A 107 9.55 14.90 9.13
C LEU A 107 9.68 15.23 10.63
N ASN A 108 9.84 14.21 11.47
CA ASN A 108 10.43 14.34 12.80
C ASN A 108 11.95 14.24 12.65
N ALA A 109 12.67 15.33 12.86
CA ALA A 109 14.13 15.30 12.88
C ALA A 109 14.66 14.83 14.25
N LYS A 110 15.90 14.32 14.26
CA LYS A 110 16.60 13.84 15.47
C LYS A 110 16.64 14.87 16.60
N ASN A 111 16.71 16.16 16.26
CA ASN A 111 16.71 17.28 17.21
C ASN A 111 15.30 17.68 17.69
N LYS A 112 14.30 16.80 17.52
CA LYS A 112 12.88 17.03 17.85
C LYS A 112 12.20 18.15 17.05
N LYS A 113 12.87 18.76 16.06
CA LYS A 113 12.22 19.68 15.13
C LYS A 113 11.25 18.90 14.24
N VAL A 114 10.12 19.53 13.95
CA VAL A 114 9.07 18.95 13.12
C VAL A 114 8.91 19.84 11.89
N TYR A 115 9.06 19.24 10.71
CA TYR A 115 8.84 19.91 9.43
C TYR A 115 7.57 19.32 8.82
N LYS A 116 6.58 20.17 8.56
CA LYS A 116 5.32 19.80 7.91
C LYS A 116 5.18 20.62 6.65
N GLY A 117 4.85 19.99 5.53
CA GLY A 117 4.61 20.66 4.26
C GLY A 117 5.15 19.85 3.09
N THR A 118 5.52 20.56 2.03
CA THR A 118 5.94 19.94 0.78
C THR A 118 7.41 19.51 0.83
N PHE A 119 7.67 18.30 0.35
CA PHE A 119 9.01 17.77 0.12
C PHE A 119 9.18 17.51 -1.38
N LYS A 120 10.38 17.73 -1.91
CA LYS A 120 10.78 17.32 -3.25
C LYS A 120 12.08 16.54 -3.13
N GLN A 121 12.08 15.28 -3.56
CA GLN A 121 13.27 14.43 -3.55
C GLN A 121 14.01 14.43 -2.18
N GLY A 122 13.25 14.38 -1.08
CA GLY A 122 13.79 14.41 0.28
C GLY A 122 14.01 15.80 0.88
N ILE A 123 13.91 16.88 0.09
CA ILE A 123 14.21 18.25 0.54
C ILE A 123 12.92 18.99 0.88
N TYR A 124 12.83 19.52 2.10
CA TYR A 124 11.71 20.33 2.56
C TYR A 124 11.64 21.69 1.83
N GLN A 125 10.45 22.06 1.34
CA GLN A 125 10.25 23.22 0.45
C GLN A 125 9.53 24.43 1.10
N LYS A 126 9.06 24.31 2.35
CA LYS A 126 8.13 25.23 3.05
C LYS A 126 6.66 25.11 2.59
#